data_AF-A0A7L0XH52-F1
#
_entry.id   AF-A0A7L0XH52-F1
#
_cell.length_a   1.000
_cell.length_b   1.000
_cell.length_c   1.000
_cell.angle_alpha   90.00
_cell.angle_beta   90.00
_cell.angle_gamma   90.00
#
_symmetry.space_group_name_H-M   'P 1'
#
loop_
_entity.id
_entity.type
_entity.pdbx_description
1 polymer ?
#
loop_
_entity_poly.entity_id
_entity_poly.type
_entity_poly.pdbx_seq_one_letter_code
_entity_poly.pdbx_strand_id
1 'polypeptide(L)'
;GERMRQRCTATADTECGPCQDEYFSSNHHHSFCSSCTVCNTRRGSVEVKRCEKTSDRVCVCRAGFMPDGQPLGSVCSPCPEGTFSLGRNEKCQPWTNCSSLGKSTLRAGTEAQDAVC
;
A
#
# COMPACT_ATOMS: atom_id res chain seq x y z
N GLY A 1 10.21 -5.08 17.34
CA GLY A 1 10.17 -3.61 17.39
C GLY A 1 11.26 -3.00 18.21
N GLU A 2 12.35 -3.74 18.37
CA GLU A 2 13.58 -3.30 18.98
C GLU A 2 14.72 -3.60 18.02
N ARG A 3 15.81 -2.88 18.17
CA ARG A 3 17.06 -3.12 17.46
C ARG A 3 18.17 -3.35 18.48
N MET A 4 19.18 -4.08 18.05
CA MET A 4 20.42 -4.17 18.81
C MET A 4 21.11 -2.82 18.86
N ARG A 5 21.48 -2.37 20.05
CA ARG A 5 22.30 -1.18 20.26
C ARG A 5 23.76 -1.57 20.48
N GLN A 6 24.00 -2.61 21.27
CA GLN A 6 25.33 -3.13 21.58
C GLN A 6 25.32 -4.66 21.54
N ARG A 7 26.38 -5.26 20.99
CA ARG A 7 26.58 -6.71 21.01
C ARG A 7 27.12 -7.14 22.37
N CYS A 8 26.81 -8.37 22.79
CA CYS A 8 27.40 -8.96 23.99
C CYS A 8 28.94 -8.99 23.97
N THR A 9 29.52 -8.94 25.17
CA THR A 9 30.95 -9.12 25.45
C THR A 9 31.13 -10.27 26.44
N ALA A 10 32.37 -10.59 26.84
CA ALA A 10 32.63 -11.66 27.81
C ALA A 10 31.99 -11.43 29.19
N THR A 11 31.60 -10.19 29.51
CA THR A 11 31.08 -9.80 30.83
C THR A 11 29.73 -9.07 30.77
N ALA A 12 29.17 -8.84 29.58
CA ALA A 12 27.92 -8.10 29.42
C ALA A 12 27.06 -8.70 28.30
N ASP A 13 25.77 -8.77 28.54
CA ASP A 13 24.78 -9.25 27.58
C ASP A 13 24.55 -8.27 26.42
N THR A 14 23.75 -8.70 25.46
CA THR A 14 23.33 -7.85 24.33
C THR A 14 22.33 -6.80 24.79
N GLU A 15 22.57 -5.54 24.44
CA GLU A 15 21.62 -4.46 24.71
C GLU A 15 20.71 -4.21 23.51
N CYS A 16 19.41 -4.31 23.75
CA CYS A 16 18.37 -3.95 22.80
C CYS A 16 17.73 -2.61 23.18
N GLY A 17 17.18 -1.91 22.19
CA GLY A 17 16.35 -0.74 22.45
C GLY A 17 15.26 -0.56 21.40
N PRO A 18 14.20 0.18 21.72
CA PRO A 18 13.04 0.34 20.84
C PRO A 18 13.41 1.06 19.55
N CYS A 19 12.68 0.77 18.49
CA CYS A 19 12.72 1.57 17.27
C CYS A 19 12.23 3.01 17.55
N GLN A 20 12.79 3.96 16.80
CA GLN A 20 12.30 5.34 16.74
C GLN A 20 10.94 5.39 16.05
N ASP A 21 10.23 6.50 16.23
CA ASP A 21 8.96 6.72 15.54
C ASP A 21 9.17 6.76 14.01
N GLU A 22 8.21 6.25 13.25
CA GLU A 22 8.32 5.98 11.80
C GLU A 22 9.34 4.90 11.41
N TYR A 23 9.81 4.10 12.38
CA TYR A 23 10.63 2.91 12.12
C TYR A 23 10.05 1.67 12.81
N PHE A 24 10.27 0.51 12.20
CA PHE A 24 9.80 -0.76 12.70
C PHE A 24 10.87 -1.87 12.61
N SER A 25 10.72 -2.91 13.42
CA SER A 25 11.43 -4.18 13.25
C SER A 25 10.48 -5.33 13.56
N SER A 26 10.21 -6.17 12.55
CA SER A 26 9.35 -7.35 12.68
C SER A 26 10.09 -8.56 13.25
N ASN A 27 11.41 -8.63 13.04
CA ASN A 27 12.26 -9.71 13.53
C ASN A 27 12.98 -9.32 14.82
N HIS A 28 13.21 -10.32 15.68
CA HIS A 28 14.01 -10.20 16.89
C HIS A 28 15.52 -10.40 16.64
N HIS A 29 15.91 -10.66 15.39
CA HIS A 29 17.24 -11.15 15.06
C HIS A 29 18.14 -10.04 14.55
N HIS A 30 19.01 -9.46 15.40
CA HIS A 30 20.10 -8.52 15.05
C HIS A 30 19.76 -7.41 14.03
N SER A 31 18.48 -7.13 13.81
CA SER A 31 18.02 -6.34 12.67
C SER A 31 17.94 -4.89 13.08
N PHE A 32 18.49 -4.02 12.24
CA PHE A 32 18.24 -2.59 12.33
C PHE A 32 16.75 -2.33 12.11
N CYS A 33 16.24 -1.23 12.67
CA CYS A 33 14.89 -0.82 12.38
C CYS A 33 14.79 -0.32 10.93
N SER A 34 13.80 -0.81 10.20
CA SER A 34 13.45 -0.34 8.85
C SER A 34 12.55 0.87 8.94
N SER A 35 12.71 1.83 8.02
CA SER A 35 11.78 2.96 7.91
C SER A 35 10.42 2.45 7.46
N CYS A 36 9.36 2.98 8.05
CA CYS A 36 8.01 2.67 7.62
C CYS A 36 7.71 3.22 6.22
N THR A 37 6.91 2.48 5.47
CA THR A 37 6.37 2.90 4.17
C THR A 37 5.61 4.22 4.33
N VAL A 38 5.75 5.13 3.36
CA VAL A 38 5.00 6.39 3.30
C VAL A 38 3.85 6.26 2.31
N CYS A 39 2.61 6.47 2.76
CA CYS A 39 1.45 6.51 1.87
C CYS A 39 1.32 7.89 1.23
N ASN A 40 1.54 8.00 -0.09
CA ASN A 40 1.42 9.27 -0.80
C ASN A 40 -0.05 9.60 -1.11
N THR A 41 -0.70 10.29 -0.18
CA THR A 41 -2.13 10.65 -0.28
C THR A 41 -2.47 11.54 -1.48
N ARG A 42 -1.51 12.36 -1.95
CA ARG A 42 -1.68 13.17 -3.17
C ARG A 42 -1.73 12.30 -4.43
N ARG A 43 -1.12 11.13 -4.39
CA ARG A 43 -1.09 10.14 -5.48
C ARG A 43 -2.07 8.99 -5.22
N GLY A 44 -3.20 9.23 -4.55
CA GLY A 44 -4.29 8.26 -4.41
C GLY A 44 -4.05 7.10 -3.45
N SER A 45 -2.95 7.13 -2.69
CA SER A 45 -2.65 6.15 -1.64
C SER A 45 -3.42 6.46 -0.34
N VAL A 46 -3.87 5.42 0.36
CA VAL A 46 -4.59 5.52 1.63
C VAL A 46 -3.96 4.57 2.63
N GLU A 47 -3.70 5.07 3.84
CA GLU A 47 -3.23 4.26 4.95
C GLU A 47 -4.38 3.40 5.52
N VAL A 48 -4.19 2.08 5.53
CA VAL A 48 -5.15 1.12 6.13
C VAL A 48 -4.61 0.47 7.39
N LYS A 49 -3.30 0.58 7.62
CA LYS A 49 -2.65 0.21 8.88
C LYS A 49 -1.51 1.18 9.13
N ARG A 50 -1.48 1.75 10.34
CA ARG A 50 -0.40 2.64 10.78
C ARG A 50 0.93 1.92 10.98
N CYS A 51 2.00 2.70 10.90
CA CYS A 51 3.33 2.27 11.33
C CYS A 51 3.31 1.94 12.82
N GLU A 52 3.82 0.77 13.18
CA GLU A 52 4.04 0.35 14.57
C GLU A 52 5.48 -0.09 14.73
N LYS A 53 6.03 -0.03 15.95
CA LYS A 53 7.42 -0.43 16.17
C LYS A 53 7.70 -1.87 15.72
N THR A 54 6.70 -2.74 15.71
CA THR A 54 6.80 -4.15 15.31
C THR A 54 6.38 -4.44 13.87
N SER A 55 5.78 -3.50 13.15
CA SER A 55 5.27 -3.78 11.81
C SER A 55 5.14 -2.53 10.95
N ASP A 56 5.36 -2.71 9.65
CA ASP A 56 5.27 -1.63 8.67
C ASP A 56 3.84 -1.04 8.56
N ARG A 57 3.80 0.21 8.09
CA ARG A 57 2.60 0.87 7.58
C ARG A 57 2.12 0.13 6.33
N VAL A 58 0.81 -0.08 6.22
CA VAL A 58 0.19 -0.66 5.01
C VAL A 58 -0.61 0.40 4.29
N CYS A 59 -0.25 0.59 3.02
CA CYS A 59 -0.91 1.51 2.10
C CYS A 59 -1.69 0.73 1.04
N VAL A 60 -2.83 1.28 0.63
CA VAL A 60 -3.60 0.78 -0.53
C VAL A 60 -4.04 1.93 -1.43
N CYS A 61 -4.18 1.65 -2.73
CA CYS A 61 -4.82 2.59 -3.64
C CYS A 61 -6.32 2.67 -3.40
N ARG A 62 -6.88 3.87 -3.41
CA ARG A 62 -8.35 4.06 -3.40
C ARG A 62 -8.97 3.69 -4.75
N ALA A 63 -10.29 3.54 -4.80
CA ALA A 63 -11.02 3.35 -6.06
C ALA A 63 -10.73 4.50 -7.03
N GLY A 64 -10.64 4.19 -8.32
CA GLY A 64 -10.13 5.13 -9.33
C GLY A 64 -8.62 5.05 -9.59
N PHE A 65 -7.87 4.31 -8.77
CA PHE A 65 -6.41 4.31 -8.83
C PHE A 65 -5.83 2.89 -8.87
N MET A 66 -4.67 2.74 -9.49
CA MET A 66 -3.86 1.51 -9.50
C MET A 66 -2.45 1.76 -8.95
N PRO A 67 -1.74 0.73 -8.44
CA PRO A 67 -0.37 0.88 -7.99
C PRO A 67 0.59 1.31 -9.10
N ASP A 68 1.45 2.29 -8.80
CA ASP A 68 2.41 2.90 -9.74
C ASP A 68 3.83 2.99 -9.16
N GLY A 69 4.11 2.28 -8.06
CA GLY A 69 5.40 2.33 -7.40
C GLY A 69 5.60 1.24 -6.36
N GLN A 70 6.79 1.25 -5.76
CA GLN A 70 7.20 0.37 -4.67
C GLN A 70 7.51 1.22 -3.43
N PRO A 71 7.07 0.83 -2.22
CA PRO A 71 6.28 -0.38 -1.89
C PRO A 71 4.86 -0.37 -2.49
N LEU A 72 4.24 -1.54 -2.65
CA LEU A 72 2.92 -1.67 -3.27
C LEU A 72 1.89 -0.79 -2.56
N GLY A 73 1.15 0.02 -3.33
CA GLY A 73 0.12 0.92 -2.79
C GLY A 73 0.65 2.19 -2.12
N SER A 74 1.97 2.37 -1.98
CA SER A 74 2.57 3.62 -1.47
C SER A 74 2.35 4.80 -2.42
N VAL A 75 2.39 4.53 -3.72
CA VAL A 75 2.16 5.48 -4.80
C VAL A 75 1.19 4.86 -5.79
N CYS A 76 0.17 5.62 -6.18
CA CYS A 76 -0.81 5.19 -7.15
C CYS A 76 -0.91 6.18 -8.32
N SER A 77 -1.52 5.72 -9.40
CA SER A 77 -1.87 6.51 -10.57
C SER A 77 -3.37 6.38 -10.85
N PRO A 78 -4.01 7.44 -11.36
CA PRO A 78 -5.42 7.37 -11.75
C PRO A 78 -5.60 6.40 -12.91
N CYS A 79 -6.76 5.74 -12.97
CA CYS A 79 -7.09 4.86 -14.08
C CYS A 79 -7.23 5.66 -15.38
N PRO A 80 -6.67 5.17 -16.50
CA PRO A 80 -6.87 5.80 -17.80
C PRO A 80 -8.35 5.71 -18.21
N GLU A 81 -8.76 6.62 -19.10
CA GLU A 81 -10.11 6.63 -19.66
C GLU A 81 -10.45 5.28 -20.31
N GLY A 82 -11.69 4.83 -20.15
CA GLY A 82 -12.12 3.50 -20.60
C GLY A 82 -11.81 2.38 -19.61
N THR A 83 -11.22 2.68 -18.46
CA THR A 83 -10.90 1.70 -17.41
C THR A 83 -11.37 2.13 -16.03
N PHE A 84 -11.49 1.16 -15.12
CA PHE A 84 -11.85 1.38 -13.72
C PHE A 84 -11.05 0.50 -12.76
N SER A 85 -10.98 0.91 -11.50
CA SER A 85 -10.47 0.08 -10.41
C SER A 85 -11.27 0.31 -9.14
N LEU A 86 -11.60 -0.77 -8.42
CA LEU A 86 -12.20 -0.70 -7.09
C LEU A 86 -11.17 -0.32 -6.00
N GLY A 87 -9.91 -0.11 -6.39
CA GLY A 87 -8.80 0.21 -5.49
C GLY A 87 -8.18 -1.04 -4.90
N ARG A 88 -7.79 -0.99 -3.62
CA ARG A 88 -7.20 -2.14 -2.89
C ARG A 88 -5.97 -2.75 -3.59
N ASN A 89 -5.20 -1.90 -4.26
CA ASN A 89 -4.04 -2.27 -5.08
C ASN A 89 -4.35 -3.13 -6.32
N GLU A 90 -5.61 -3.15 -6.76
CA GLU A 90 -6.00 -3.76 -8.03
C GLU A 90 -5.54 -2.88 -9.20
N LYS A 91 -5.21 -3.54 -10.32
CA LYS A 91 -4.92 -2.85 -11.58
C LYS A 91 -6.23 -2.38 -12.22
N CYS A 92 -6.16 -1.32 -13.01
CA CYS A 92 -7.32 -0.86 -13.77
C CYS A 92 -7.75 -1.91 -14.80
N GLN A 93 -9.06 -2.12 -14.90
CA GLN A 93 -9.72 -3.05 -15.81
C GLN A 93 -10.55 -2.27 -16.82
N PRO A 94 -10.66 -2.73 -18.08
CA PRO A 94 -11.50 -2.05 -19.07
C PRO A 94 -12.97 -2.07 -18.64
N TRP A 95 -13.72 -1.03 -19.00
CA TRP A 95 -15.17 -1.03 -18.81
C TRP A 95 -15.84 -2.13 -19.65
N THR A 96 -16.93 -2.67 -19.12
CA THR A 96 -17.81 -3.59 -19.83
C THR A 96 -18.36 -2.93 -21.09
N ASN A 97 -18.14 -3.56 -22.23
CA ASN A 97 -18.65 -3.10 -23.51
C ASN A 97 -20.06 -3.66 -23.74
N CYS A 98 -21.09 -2.91 -23.35
CA CYS A 98 -22.50 -3.32 -23.49
C CYS A 98 -22.91 -3.64 -24.94
N SER A 99 -22.39 -2.89 -25.90
CA SER A 99 -22.68 -3.09 -27.34
C SER A 99 -22.19 -4.47 -27.81
N SER A 100 -21.05 -4.94 -27.32
CA SER A 100 -20.54 -6.30 -27.62
C SER A 100 -21.44 -7.41 -27.05
N LEU A 101 -22.25 -7.10 -26.03
CA LEU A 101 -23.24 -8.00 -25.44
C LEU A 101 -24.64 -7.84 -26.07
N GLY A 102 -24.79 -6.98 -27.09
CA GLY A 102 -26.09 -6.66 -27.70
C GLY A 102 -27.02 -5.87 -26.78
N LYS A 103 -26.48 -5.19 -25.77
CA LYS A 103 -27.24 -4.36 -24.81
C LYS A 103 -26.92 -2.88 -24.97
N SER A 104 -27.84 -2.02 -24.55
CA SER A 104 -27.60 -0.58 -24.43
C SER A 104 -26.92 -0.27 -23.09
N THR A 105 -25.94 0.64 -23.11
CA THR A 105 -25.35 1.16 -21.88
C THR A 105 -26.38 2.00 -21.10
N LEU A 106 -26.76 1.54 -19.91
CA LEU A 106 -27.65 2.25 -18.99
C LEU A 106 -26.89 3.31 -18.19
N ARG A 107 -25.66 3.00 -17.77
CA ARG A 107 -24.78 3.93 -17.05
C ARG A 107 -23.36 3.77 -17.56
N ALA A 108 -22.74 4.88 -17.94
CA ALA A 108 -21.32 4.88 -18.33
C ALA A 108 -20.42 4.48 -17.16
N GLY A 109 -19.31 3.83 -17.49
CA GLY A 109 -18.25 3.56 -16.52
C GLY A 109 -17.57 4.86 -16.06
N THR A 110 -16.92 4.77 -14.91
CA THR A 110 -16.07 5.83 -14.35
C THR A 110 -14.72 5.24 -13.97
N GLU A 111 -13.75 6.04 -13.54
CA GLU A 111 -12.48 5.52 -13.02
C GLU A 111 -12.66 4.54 -11.83
N ALA A 112 -13.75 4.67 -11.06
CA ALA A 112 -14.00 3.89 -9.85
C ALA A 112 -15.02 2.75 -10.04
N GLN A 113 -15.77 2.74 -11.14
CA GLN A 113 -16.90 1.83 -11.32
C GLN A 113 -17.06 1.42 -12.77
N ASP A 114 -17.49 0.18 -12.99
CA ASP A 114 -17.77 -0.33 -14.32
C ASP A 114 -19.03 0.30 -14.96
N ALA A 115 -19.11 0.21 -16.29
CA ALA A 115 -20.32 0.49 -17.04
C ALA A 115 -21.42 -0.52 -16.72
N VAL A 116 -22.67 -0.06 -16.73
CA VAL A 116 -23.85 -0.91 -16.51
C VAL A 116 -24.63 -1.04 -17.81
N CYS A 117 -24.91 -2.28 -18.17
CA CYS A 117 -25.86 -2.72 -19.18
C CYS A 117 -27.12 -3.28 -18.48
#